data_AF-A0A956E5E4-F1
#
_entry.id   AF-A0A956E5E4-F1
#
_cell.length_a   1.000
_cell.length_b   1.000
_cell.length_c   1.000
_cell.angle_alpha   90.00
_cell.angle_beta   90.00
_cell.angle_gamma   90.00
#
_symmetry.space_group_name_H-M   'P 1'
#
loop_
_entity.id
_entity.type
_entity.pdbx_description
1 polymer ?
#
loop_
_entity_poly.entity_id
_entity_poly.type
_entity_poly.pdbx_seq_one_letter_code
_entity_poly.pdbx_strand_id
1 'polypeptide(L)'
;MRKLIPLIAFLSLAACDKGKTDDSTAGGSVKANTAAPAANADTKEVTLDPLPLKASVPKSSMGAMDMSIADNQSVTLDVGDGASLNVQPAKEDFAATKKGYEGDTILFPFKKWVKEEANLAIFEFENEGKKGYIGFQRVEVGGKAYNCKTTGMNGQPSADKAAEQLKHCSDIKAK
;
A
#
# COMPACT_ATOMS: atom_id res chain seq x y z
N MET A 1 -62.07 7.32 -10.02
CA MET A 1 -61.94 8.58 -9.25
C MET A 1 -60.64 9.25 -9.72
N ARG A 2 -60.70 10.37 -10.47
CA ARG A 2 -60.28 11.74 -10.04
C ARG A 2 -59.00 11.76 -9.19
N LYS A 3 -57.98 12.59 -9.39
CA LYS A 3 -57.49 13.61 -10.36
C LYS A 3 -56.17 14.12 -9.70
N LEU A 4 -55.36 14.87 -10.46
CA LEU A 4 -54.38 15.90 -10.04
C LEU A 4 -52.88 15.52 -9.80
N ILE A 5 -52.09 15.99 -10.76
CA ILE A 5 -50.66 16.43 -10.83
C ILE A 5 -50.57 17.77 -9.99
N PRO A 6 -49.42 18.33 -9.48
CA PRO A 6 -48.16 18.55 -10.22
C PRO A 6 -46.80 18.76 -9.48
N LEU A 7 -45.76 18.86 -10.34
CA LEU A 7 -44.49 19.63 -10.30
C LEU A 7 -44.00 20.22 -8.96
N ILE A 8 -42.67 20.19 -8.75
CA ILE A 8 -41.86 21.42 -8.61
C ILE A 8 -40.43 21.13 -9.12
N ALA A 9 -40.02 21.94 -10.09
CA ALA A 9 -38.66 22.08 -10.57
C ALA A 9 -37.93 23.13 -9.72
N PHE A 10 -36.66 22.89 -9.38
CA PHE A 10 -35.77 23.92 -8.87
C PHE A 10 -34.79 24.33 -9.98
N LEU A 11 -35.18 25.37 -10.71
CA LEU A 11 -34.31 26.38 -11.32
C LEU A 11 -34.19 27.49 -10.25
N SER A 12 -33.04 28.07 -9.91
CA SER A 12 -32.42 29.15 -10.68
C SER A 12 -31.21 29.73 -9.91
N LEU A 13 -30.17 30.07 -10.68
CA LEU A 13 -29.42 31.34 -10.72
C LEU A 13 -29.01 32.09 -9.43
N ALA A 14 -27.72 32.44 -9.34
CA ALA A 14 -27.14 33.78 -9.61
C ALA A 14 -25.72 33.83 -9.01
N ALA A 15 -24.63 33.94 -9.77
CA ALA A 15 -24.13 35.11 -10.53
C ALA A 15 -23.48 36.19 -9.65
N CYS A 16 -22.15 36.34 -9.77
CA CYS A 16 -21.45 37.55 -10.24
C CYS A 16 -19.94 37.44 -9.91
N ASP A 17 -19.03 37.45 -10.89
CA ASP A 17 -18.45 38.63 -11.59
C ASP A 17 -17.30 39.21 -10.72
N LYS A 18 -16.11 39.59 -11.17
CA LYS A 18 -15.54 39.95 -12.47
C LYS A 18 -14.01 40.01 -12.29
N GLY A 19 -13.24 39.69 -13.31
CA GLY A 19 -11.79 39.90 -13.32
C GLY A 19 -11.20 39.71 -14.71
N LYS A 20 -11.41 40.71 -15.57
CA LYS A 20 -10.74 40.95 -16.87
C LYS A 20 -9.23 41.18 -16.60
N THR A 21 -8.25 40.81 -17.43
CA THR A 21 -7.79 41.34 -18.75
C THR A 21 -6.50 40.52 -19.03
N ASP A 22 -6.43 39.72 -20.09
CA ASP A 22 -5.92 40.01 -21.45
C ASP A 22 -4.43 39.66 -21.69
N ASP A 23 -4.22 39.06 -22.86
CA ASP A 23 -3.04 38.92 -23.73
C ASP A 23 -1.93 37.86 -23.52
N SER A 24 -2.03 36.84 -24.39
CA SER A 24 -1.09 36.48 -25.46
C SER A 24 0.43 36.53 -25.19
N THR A 25 1.10 35.38 -25.36
CA THR A 25 2.10 35.10 -26.44
C THR A 25 3.08 33.98 -26.06
N ALA A 26 3.25 33.05 -26.99
CA ALA A 26 4.42 32.22 -27.30
C ALA A 26 5.05 31.28 -26.24
N GLY A 27 5.13 30.00 -26.64
CA GLY A 27 6.41 29.32 -26.81
C GLY A 27 7.20 29.00 -25.54
N GLY A 28 7.01 27.79 -25.02
CA GLY A 28 7.92 27.24 -24.01
C GLY A 28 7.55 25.82 -23.66
N SER A 29 8.33 24.88 -24.21
CA SER A 29 8.36 23.47 -23.82
C SER A 29 8.17 23.27 -22.32
N VAL A 30 7.05 22.66 -21.92
CA VAL A 30 6.80 22.20 -20.55
C VAL A 30 7.79 21.07 -20.27
N LYS A 31 8.94 21.43 -19.72
CA LYS A 31 9.82 20.47 -19.07
C LYS A 31 9.10 20.08 -17.78
N ALA A 32 8.29 19.02 -17.86
CA ALA A 32 7.71 18.37 -16.71
C ALA A 32 8.86 17.77 -15.87
N ASN A 33 9.50 18.62 -15.07
CA ASN A 33 10.22 18.15 -13.90
C ASN A 33 9.15 17.91 -12.83
N THR A 34 8.41 16.82 -12.98
CA THR A 34 7.83 16.14 -11.83
C THR A 34 9.00 15.58 -11.03
N ALA A 35 9.64 16.47 -10.26
CA ALA A 35 10.41 16.06 -9.12
C ALA A 35 9.48 15.19 -8.29
N ALA A 36 9.87 13.93 -8.08
CA ALA A 36 9.26 13.08 -7.08
C ALA A 36 9.16 13.91 -5.78
N PRO A 37 8.06 13.83 -5.01
CA PRO A 37 8.04 14.45 -3.70
C PRO A 37 9.14 13.78 -2.87
N ALA A 38 10.28 14.44 -2.78
CA ALA A 38 11.28 14.19 -1.76
C ALA A 38 10.70 14.76 -0.46
N ALA A 39 9.71 14.06 0.09
CA ALA A 39 9.38 14.20 1.48
C ALA A 39 10.56 13.58 2.24
N ASN A 40 11.54 14.40 2.58
CA ASN A 40 12.36 14.17 3.77
C ASN A 40 11.41 14.27 4.98
N ALA A 41 10.47 13.35 5.08
CA ALA A 41 9.89 12.99 6.35
C ALA A 41 11.07 12.44 7.16
N ASP A 42 11.28 13.03 8.33
CA ASP A 42 12.29 12.59 9.27
C ASP A 42 12.21 11.06 9.46
N THR A 43 13.17 10.32 8.91
CA THR A 43 13.28 8.86 9.05
C THR A 43 14.36 8.46 10.04
N LYS A 44 14.28 7.24 10.55
CA LYS A 44 15.32 6.56 11.33
C LYS A 44 15.60 5.19 10.72
N GLU A 45 16.86 4.77 10.74
CA GLU A 45 17.21 3.38 10.41
C GLU A 45 16.87 2.46 11.59
N VAL A 46 16.27 1.32 11.29
CA VAL A 46 15.93 0.28 12.26
C VAL A 46 16.53 -1.05 11.79
N THR A 47 17.21 -1.73 12.70
CA THR A 47 17.73 -3.09 12.47
C THR A 47 16.60 -4.10 12.59
N LEU A 48 16.53 -5.04 11.65
CA LEU A 48 15.50 -6.08 11.62
C LEU A 48 16.03 -7.38 12.22
N ASP A 49 16.58 -7.37 13.45
CA ASP A 49 17.09 -8.60 14.07
C ASP A 49 15.94 -9.61 14.30
N PRO A 50 16.13 -10.92 14.03
CA PRO A 50 17.40 -11.60 13.73
C PRO A 50 17.82 -11.61 12.24
N LEU A 51 17.06 -10.96 11.36
CA LEU A 51 17.41 -10.88 9.95
C LEU A 51 18.65 -9.97 9.76
N PRO A 52 19.57 -10.28 8.83
CA PRO A 52 20.74 -9.47 8.55
C PRO A 52 20.37 -8.23 7.70
N LEU A 53 19.35 -7.49 8.12
CA LEU A 53 18.70 -6.42 7.35
C LEU A 53 18.52 -5.17 8.20
N LYS A 54 18.39 -4.03 7.50
CA LYS A 54 18.00 -2.74 8.05
C LYS A 54 16.97 -2.06 7.15
N ALA A 55 16.12 -1.23 7.72
CA ALA A 55 15.10 -0.49 6.99
C ALA A 55 15.03 0.97 7.47
N SER A 56 14.68 1.89 6.56
CA SER A 56 14.38 3.28 6.90
C SER A 56 12.88 3.41 7.16
N VAL A 57 12.49 3.87 8.36
CA VAL A 57 11.08 4.08 8.74
C VAL A 57 10.88 5.49 9.26
N PRO A 58 9.65 6.03 9.25
CA PRO A 58 9.35 7.32 9.88
C PRO A 58 9.80 7.35 11.35
N LYS A 59 10.30 8.49 11.86
CA LYS A 59 10.71 8.60 13.27
C LYS A 59 9.61 8.23 14.27
N SER A 60 8.34 8.47 13.90
CA SER A 60 7.14 8.14 14.67
C SER A 60 6.81 6.65 14.74
N SER A 61 7.39 5.80 13.88
CA SER A 61 7.19 4.36 13.92
C SER A 61 7.76 3.76 15.21
N MET A 62 7.11 2.72 15.75
CA MET A 62 7.55 1.99 16.93
C MET A 62 8.75 1.05 16.66
N GLY A 63 9.22 0.97 15.41
CA GLY A 63 10.38 0.19 15.01
C GLY A 63 10.03 -1.22 14.52
N ALA A 64 10.90 -2.18 14.82
CA ALA A 64 10.78 -3.55 14.34
C ALA A 64 10.66 -4.52 15.52
N MET A 65 9.78 -5.51 15.39
CA MET A 65 9.57 -6.57 16.37
C MET A 65 9.74 -7.93 15.73
N ASP A 66 10.58 -8.77 16.30
CA ASP A 66 10.71 -10.17 15.88
C ASP A 66 9.45 -10.95 16.26
N MET A 67 8.88 -11.65 15.27
CA MET A 67 7.75 -12.56 15.41
C MET A 67 8.16 -14.01 15.11
N SER A 68 9.45 -14.33 15.20
CA SER A 68 9.94 -15.68 15.02
C SER A 68 9.23 -16.66 15.97
N ILE A 69 8.47 -17.56 15.37
CA ILE A 69 7.90 -18.73 16.04
C ILE A 69 8.50 -19.93 15.32
N ALA A 70 9.32 -20.71 16.03
CA ALA A 70 10.15 -21.80 15.47
C ALA A 70 11.18 -21.31 14.41
N ASP A 71 11.56 -22.16 13.46
CA ASP A 71 12.62 -21.89 12.44
C ASP A 71 12.25 -20.81 11.41
N ASN A 72 11.06 -20.22 11.51
CA ASN A 72 10.55 -19.22 10.58
C ASN A 72 10.83 -17.82 11.12
N GLN A 73 12.03 -17.31 10.84
CA GLN A 73 12.39 -15.94 11.19
C GLN A 73 11.48 -14.96 10.44
N SER A 74 10.76 -14.11 11.17
CA SER A 74 9.96 -13.03 10.57
C SER A 74 9.99 -11.81 11.49
N VAL A 75 10.05 -10.61 10.91
CA VAL A 75 10.13 -9.35 11.66
C VAL A 75 8.99 -8.46 11.20
N THR A 76 8.22 -7.94 12.13
CA THR A 76 7.20 -6.93 11.88
C THR A 76 7.83 -5.54 11.97
N LEU A 77 7.89 -4.85 10.85
CA LEU A 77 8.37 -3.49 10.69
C LEU A 77 7.19 -2.51 10.73
N ASP A 78 7.12 -1.65 11.73
CA ASP A 78 6.19 -0.52 11.75
C ASP A 78 6.65 0.53 10.74
N VAL A 79 5.78 0.89 9.79
CA VAL A 79 6.07 1.86 8.72
C VAL A 79 5.34 3.20 8.94
N GLY A 80 4.73 3.40 10.11
CA GLY A 80 3.99 4.61 10.48
C GLY A 80 2.49 4.51 10.19
N ASP A 81 1.72 5.50 10.66
CA ASP A 81 0.28 5.64 10.41
C ASP A 81 -0.57 4.40 10.76
N GLY A 82 -0.15 3.65 11.78
CA GLY A 82 -0.81 2.40 12.20
C GLY A 82 -0.58 1.23 11.25
N ALA A 83 0.34 1.35 10.30
CA ALA A 83 0.68 0.33 9.33
C ALA A 83 1.96 -0.42 9.72
N SER A 84 2.02 -1.70 9.37
CA SER A 84 3.25 -2.48 9.48
C SER A 84 3.37 -3.52 8.38
N LEU A 85 4.61 -3.96 8.15
CA LEU A 85 4.97 -5.01 7.21
C LEU A 85 5.60 -6.18 7.98
N ASN A 86 5.18 -7.39 7.69
CA ASN A 86 5.91 -8.58 8.10
C ASN A 86 6.93 -8.92 7.02
N VAL A 87 8.21 -8.96 7.39
CA VAL A 87 9.37 -9.25 6.54
C VAL A 87 9.92 -10.62 6.94
N GLN A 88 10.08 -11.52 5.99
CA GLN A 88 10.61 -12.86 6.23
C GLN A 88 11.44 -13.37 5.05
N PRO A 89 12.39 -14.30 5.25
CA PRO A 89 13.08 -14.96 4.15
C PRO A 89 12.08 -15.66 3.22
N ALA A 90 12.28 -15.53 1.91
CA ALA A 90 11.48 -16.24 0.92
C ALA A 90 11.97 -17.69 0.82
N LYS A 91 11.09 -18.64 1.14
CA LYS A 91 11.38 -20.09 1.08
C LYS A 91 11.18 -20.70 -0.30
N GLU A 92 10.34 -20.06 -1.10
CA GLU A 92 9.89 -20.50 -2.41
C GLU A 92 9.91 -19.30 -3.37
N ASP A 93 9.70 -19.53 -4.66
CA ASP A 93 9.59 -18.43 -5.63
C ASP A 93 8.27 -17.65 -5.48
N PHE A 94 8.18 -16.50 -6.16
CA PHE A 94 6.99 -15.62 -6.04
C PHE A 94 5.70 -16.29 -6.52
N ALA A 95 5.79 -17.14 -7.55
CA ALA A 95 4.63 -17.83 -8.10
C ALA A 95 4.11 -18.92 -7.14
N ALA A 96 5.01 -19.64 -6.48
CA ALA A 96 4.68 -20.62 -5.45
C ALA A 96 4.03 -19.93 -4.24
N THR A 97 4.59 -18.80 -3.76
CA THR A 97 3.97 -18.00 -2.69
C THR A 97 2.57 -17.54 -3.08
N LYS A 98 2.38 -17.03 -4.30
CA LYS A 98 1.06 -16.61 -4.79
C LYS A 98 0.06 -17.77 -4.74
N LYS A 99 0.46 -18.94 -5.24
CA LYS A 99 -0.38 -20.15 -5.23
C LYS A 99 -0.74 -20.62 -3.82
N GLY A 100 0.19 -20.49 -2.86
CA GLY A 100 -0.09 -20.76 -1.45
C GLY A 100 -1.22 -19.89 -0.88
N TYR A 101 -1.27 -18.60 -1.26
CA TYR A 101 -2.35 -17.70 -0.85
C TYR A 101 -3.70 -18.02 -1.48
N GLU A 102 -3.73 -18.52 -2.71
CA GLU A 102 -4.97 -18.97 -3.38
C GLU A 102 -5.56 -20.20 -2.68
N GLY A 103 -4.70 -21.10 -2.18
CA GLY A 103 -5.12 -22.32 -1.49
C GLY A 103 -5.55 -22.12 -0.03
N ASP A 104 -5.21 -20.98 0.58
CA ASP A 104 -5.59 -20.67 1.96
C ASP A 104 -7.04 -20.18 2.03
N THR A 105 -7.99 -21.09 2.19
CA THR A 105 -9.41 -20.77 2.36
C THR A 105 -9.81 -20.71 3.84
N ILE A 106 -8.90 -21.04 4.76
CA ILE A 106 -9.19 -21.14 6.20
C ILE A 106 -9.25 -19.74 6.80
N LEU A 107 -8.29 -18.89 6.47
CA LEU A 107 -8.22 -17.55 7.07
C LEU A 107 -9.14 -16.56 6.36
N PHE A 108 -9.34 -16.70 5.06
CA PHE A 108 -10.18 -15.77 4.29
C PHE A 108 -10.97 -16.51 3.19
N PRO A 109 -12.30 -16.65 3.34
CA PRO A 109 -13.12 -17.51 2.48
C PRO A 109 -13.26 -17.02 1.03
N PHE A 110 -13.10 -15.72 0.80
CA PHE A 110 -13.14 -15.12 -0.53
C PHE A 110 -11.88 -14.32 -0.76
N LYS A 111 -11.18 -14.60 -1.87
CA LYS A 111 -9.98 -13.87 -2.28
C LYS A 111 -10.06 -13.54 -3.77
N LYS A 112 -9.71 -12.31 -4.13
CA LYS A 112 -9.65 -11.86 -5.52
C LYS A 112 -8.39 -11.03 -5.75
N TRP A 113 -7.58 -11.40 -6.74
CA TRP A 113 -6.47 -10.57 -7.17
C TRP A 113 -6.97 -9.24 -7.72
N VAL A 114 -6.50 -8.14 -7.14
CA VAL A 114 -6.87 -6.77 -7.55
C VAL A 114 -5.69 -6.01 -8.14
N LYS A 115 -4.46 -6.46 -7.87
CA LYS A 115 -3.26 -5.92 -8.47
C LYS A 115 -2.18 -7.00 -8.55
N GLU A 116 -1.52 -7.11 -9.70
CA GLU A 116 -0.44 -8.06 -9.93
C GLU A 116 0.67 -7.43 -10.77
N GLU A 117 1.90 -7.59 -10.32
CA GLU A 117 3.14 -7.23 -10.99
C GLU A 117 4.16 -8.36 -10.78
N ALA A 118 5.34 -8.29 -11.42
CA ALA A 118 6.31 -9.38 -11.42
C ALA A 118 6.73 -9.88 -10.02
N ASN A 119 6.79 -8.97 -9.03
CA ASN A 119 7.19 -9.28 -7.66
C ASN A 119 6.21 -8.68 -6.62
N LEU A 120 5.04 -8.22 -7.03
CA LEU A 120 4.04 -7.62 -6.15
C LEU A 120 2.67 -8.17 -6.48
N ALA A 121 1.91 -8.55 -5.47
CA ALA A 121 0.53 -8.95 -5.64
C ALA A 121 -0.31 -8.47 -4.47
N ILE A 122 -1.53 -8.05 -4.77
CA ILE A 122 -2.52 -7.60 -3.81
C ILE A 122 -3.82 -8.33 -4.10
N PHE A 123 -4.38 -8.93 -3.06
CA PHE A 123 -5.71 -9.52 -3.12
C PHE A 123 -6.67 -8.81 -2.17
N GLU A 124 -7.89 -8.64 -2.65
CA GLU A 124 -9.06 -8.33 -1.83
C GLU A 124 -9.51 -9.62 -1.15
N PHE A 125 -9.90 -9.51 0.12
CA PHE A 125 -10.58 -10.59 0.84
C PHE A 125 -11.79 -10.06 1.61
N GLU A 126 -12.69 -10.97 1.99
CA GLU A 126 -13.80 -10.66 2.87
C GLU A 126 -13.68 -11.44 4.19
N ASN A 127 -13.79 -10.74 5.31
CA ASN A 127 -13.81 -11.32 6.65
C ASN A 127 -14.94 -10.68 7.46
N GLU A 128 -15.85 -11.50 8.01
CA GLU A 128 -17.01 -11.04 8.78
C GLU A 128 -17.85 -9.95 8.07
N GLY A 129 -18.03 -10.07 6.74
CA GLY A 129 -18.79 -9.11 5.94
C GLY A 129 -18.06 -7.79 5.64
N LYS A 130 -16.77 -7.68 5.98
CA LYS A 130 -15.93 -6.53 5.69
C LYS A 130 -14.86 -6.88 4.68
N LYS A 131 -14.66 -5.98 3.72
CA LYS A 131 -13.57 -6.09 2.74
C LYS A 131 -12.26 -5.61 3.35
N GLY A 132 -11.19 -6.36 3.11
CA GLY A 132 -9.83 -5.99 3.43
C GLY A 132 -8.90 -6.29 2.25
N TYR A 133 -7.72 -5.68 2.26
CA TYR A 133 -6.70 -5.89 1.23
C TYR A 133 -5.40 -6.34 1.87
N ILE A 134 -4.83 -7.44 1.39
CA ILE A 134 -3.50 -7.90 1.79
C ILE A 134 -2.61 -7.88 0.56
N GLY A 135 -1.45 -7.27 0.71
CA GLY A 135 -0.41 -7.26 -0.29
C GLY A 135 0.82 -8.04 0.18
N PHE A 136 1.54 -8.60 -0.78
CA PHE A 136 2.91 -9.05 -0.58
C PHE A 136 3.81 -8.63 -1.72
N GLN A 137 5.06 -8.37 -1.40
CA GLN A 137 6.12 -8.02 -2.34
C GLN A 137 7.36 -8.86 -2.06
N ARG A 138 8.00 -9.36 -3.11
CA ARG A 138 9.32 -10.02 -3.02
C ARG A 138 10.41 -9.01 -3.35
N VAL A 139 11.48 -9.02 -2.55
CA VAL A 139 12.69 -8.23 -2.79
C VAL A 139 13.93 -9.11 -2.64
N GLU A 140 14.99 -8.76 -3.35
CA GLU A 140 16.30 -9.39 -3.21
C GLU A 140 17.26 -8.41 -2.54
N VAL A 141 17.87 -8.83 -1.44
CA VAL A 141 18.75 -8.01 -0.62
C VAL A 141 19.97 -8.85 -0.24
N GLY A 142 21.17 -8.38 -0.59
CA GLY A 142 22.42 -9.10 -0.28
C GLY A 142 22.48 -10.52 -0.86
N GLY A 143 21.88 -10.75 -2.04
CA GLY A 143 21.83 -12.07 -2.69
C GLY A 143 20.87 -13.07 -2.06
N LYS A 144 19.98 -12.62 -1.15
CA LYS A 144 18.92 -13.43 -0.55
C LYS A 144 17.56 -12.81 -0.84
N ALA A 145 16.55 -13.65 -1.07
CA ALA A 145 15.19 -13.21 -1.31
C ALA A 145 14.38 -13.11 0.00
N TYR A 146 13.57 -12.07 0.09
CA TYR A 146 12.69 -11.80 1.22
C TYR A 146 11.28 -11.46 0.73
N ASN A 147 10.29 -11.86 1.51
CA ASN A 147 8.89 -11.50 1.29
C ASN A 147 8.48 -10.47 2.34
N CYS A 148 7.98 -9.34 1.89
CA CYS A 148 7.26 -8.38 2.72
C CYS A 148 5.76 -8.60 2.53
N LYS A 149 4.99 -8.52 3.63
CA LYS A 149 3.54 -8.68 3.62
C LYS A 149 2.91 -7.58 4.46
N THR A 150 1.86 -6.94 3.98
CA THR A 150 1.04 -6.04 4.82
C THR A 150 0.43 -6.83 5.98
N THR A 151 0.51 -6.31 7.20
CA THR A 151 -0.03 -6.97 8.39
C THR A 151 -1.49 -6.54 8.67
N GLY A 152 -2.08 -7.15 9.71
CA GLY A 152 -3.41 -6.83 10.22
C GLY A 152 -4.49 -7.83 9.79
N MET A 153 -5.30 -8.30 10.76
CA MET A 153 -6.38 -9.27 10.51
C MET A 153 -7.51 -8.69 9.64
N ASN A 154 -7.70 -7.37 9.71
CA ASN A 154 -8.67 -6.65 8.88
C ASN A 154 -8.09 -6.24 7.51
N GLY A 155 -6.79 -6.51 7.28
CA GLY A 155 -6.07 -6.02 6.12
C GLY A 155 -6.00 -4.49 6.07
N GLN A 156 -5.61 -3.99 4.90
CA GLN A 156 -5.57 -2.58 4.57
C GLN A 156 -6.93 -2.09 4.04
N PRO A 157 -7.25 -0.80 4.18
CA PRO A 157 -8.55 -0.27 3.76
C PRO A 157 -8.74 -0.18 2.25
N SER A 158 -7.66 -0.22 1.47
CA SER A 158 -7.69 -0.21 0.01
C SER A 158 -6.48 -0.90 -0.60
N ALA A 159 -6.60 -1.31 -1.87
CA ALA A 159 -5.47 -1.84 -2.63
C ALA A 159 -4.34 -0.82 -2.77
N ASP A 160 -4.66 0.46 -2.94
CA ASP A 160 -3.67 1.53 -3.03
C ASP A 160 -2.90 1.72 -1.72
N LYS A 161 -3.57 1.63 -0.57
CA LYS A 161 -2.91 1.68 0.74
C LYS A 161 -2.02 0.47 0.99
N ALA A 162 -2.45 -0.73 0.59
CA ALA A 162 -1.58 -1.89 0.62
C ALA A 162 -0.34 -1.71 -0.28
N ALA A 163 -0.51 -1.18 -1.50
CA ALA A 163 0.59 -0.91 -2.41
C ALA A 163 1.54 0.17 -1.87
N GLU A 164 1.01 1.24 -1.28
CA GLU A 164 1.77 2.32 -0.67
C GLU A 164 2.66 1.80 0.45
N GLN A 165 2.11 1.00 1.37
CA GLN A 165 2.88 0.41 2.46
C GLN A 165 3.98 -0.53 1.96
N LEU A 166 3.68 -1.36 0.95
CA LEU A 166 4.68 -2.27 0.38
C LEU A 166 5.87 -1.54 -0.25
N LYS A 167 5.75 -0.27 -0.65
CA LYS A 167 6.91 0.49 -1.17
C LYS A 167 8.07 0.52 -0.18
N HIS A 168 7.80 0.54 1.12
CA HIS A 168 8.84 0.48 2.16
C HIS A 168 9.66 -0.81 2.13
N CYS A 169 9.12 -1.89 1.55
CA CYS A 169 9.88 -3.12 1.33
C CYS A 169 11.10 -2.89 0.41
N SER A 170 11.00 -1.94 -0.53
CA SER A 170 12.09 -1.60 -1.46
C SER A 170 13.20 -0.79 -0.78
N ASP A 171 12.94 -0.22 0.40
CA ASP A 171 13.91 0.54 1.18
C ASP A 171 14.76 -0.35 2.10
N ILE A 172 14.45 -1.64 2.18
CA ILE A 172 15.18 -2.62 2.98
C ILE A 172 16.56 -2.88 2.36
N LYS A 173 17.58 -2.89 3.20
CA LYS A 173 18.98 -3.09 2.81
C LYS A 173 19.64 -4.14 3.68
N ALA A 174 20.73 -4.71 3.16
CA ALA A 174 21.60 -5.56 3.95
C ALA A 174 22.24 -4.73 5.07
N LYS A 175 22.45 -5.37 6.22
CA LYS A 175 23.19 -4.79 7.35
C LYS A 175 24.65 -4.57 7.02
#